data_AF-A0A0W1KP76-F1
#
_entry.id   AF-A0A0W1KP76-F1
#
_cell.length_a   1.000
_cell.length_b   1.000
_cell.length_c   1.000
_cell.angle_alpha   90.00
_cell.angle_beta   90.00
_cell.angle_gamma   90.00
#
_symmetry.space_group_name_H-M   'P 1'
#
loop_
_entity.id
_entity.type
_entity.pdbx_description
1 polymer ?
#
loop_
_entity_poly.entity_id
_entity_poly.type
_entity_poly.pdbx_seq_one_letter_code
_entity_poly.pdbx_strand_id
1 'polypeptide(L)'
;MRTLIILSVCFLSLSLSLFCNAEPHNSRKFVNANQLTQHQTTCWYDDKRFSEGALISVKTFTLLCSAKNPNQTSGALMWLKLNEQGKIIYPKQPKKITVN
;
A
#
# COMPACT_ATOMS: atom_id res chain seq x y z
N MET A 1 -57.12 11.60 -2.11
CA MET A 1 -56.10 12.51 -1.55
C MET A 1 -54.99 11.76 -0.82
N ARG A 2 -55.28 10.86 0.14
CA ARG A 2 -54.25 10.07 0.85
C ARG A 2 -53.34 9.23 -0.07
N THR A 3 -53.90 8.54 -1.05
CA THR A 3 -53.15 7.72 -2.02
C THR A 3 -52.23 8.55 -2.93
N LEU A 4 -52.66 9.75 -3.32
CA LEU A 4 -51.86 10.69 -4.13
C LEU A 4 -50.69 11.28 -3.33
N ILE A 5 -50.87 11.52 -2.03
CA ILE A 5 -49.80 11.99 -1.14
C ILE A 5 -48.74 10.90 -0.98
N ILE A 6 -49.15 9.63 -0.81
CA ILE A 6 -48.23 8.49 -0.68
C ILE A 6 -47.39 8.33 -1.95
N LEU A 7 -48.02 8.39 -3.13
CA LEU A 7 -47.31 8.29 -4.41
C LEU A 7 -46.31 9.43 -4.61
N SER A 8 -46.68 10.66 -4.23
CA SER A 8 -45.78 11.83 -4.29
C SER A 8 -44.55 11.68 -3.39
N VAL A 9 -44.74 11.22 -2.15
CA VAL A 9 -43.64 10.99 -1.21
C VAL A 9 -42.69 9.88 -1.68
N CYS A 10 -43.22 8.80 -2.26
CA CYS A 10 -42.41 7.74 -2.86
C CYS A 10 -41.61 8.21 -4.08
N PHE A 11 -42.17 9.11 -4.89
CA PHE A 11 -41.46 9.65 -6.05
C PHE A 11 -40.32 10.59 -5.63
N LEU A 12 -40.53 11.39 -4.58
CA LEU A 12 -39.47 12.23 -4.00
C LEU A 12 -38.32 11.38 -3.45
N SER A 13 -38.60 10.33 -2.67
CA SER A 13 -37.53 9.51 -2.09
C SER A 13 -36.69 8.77 -3.14
N LEU A 14 -37.30 8.31 -4.24
CA LEU A 14 -36.56 7.71 -5.35
C LEU A 14 -35.60 8.72 -6.00
N SER A 15 -36.04 9.96 -6.20
CA SER A 15 -35.21 11.00 -6.85
C SER A 15 -33.98 11.39 -6.02
N LEU A 16 -34.06 11.39 -4.68
CA LEU A 16 -32.91 11.72 -3.82
C LEU A 16 -31.78 10.67 -3.90
N SER A 17 -32.10 9.40 -4.19
CA SER A 17 -31.09 8.34 -4.25
C SER A 17 -30.15 8.43 -5.47
N LEU A 18 -30.59 9.10 -6.54
CA LEU A 18 -29.81 9.25 -7.79
C LEU A 18 -28.67 10.27 -7.67
N PHE A 19 -28.64 11.09 -6.62
CA PHE A 19 -27.60 12.10 -6.38
C PHE A 19 -26.48 11.61 -5.44
N CYS A 20 -26.51 10.34 -5.04
CA CYS A 20 -25.49 9.77 -4.16
C CYS A 20 -24.23 9.41 -4.96
N ASN A 21 -23.41 10.42 -5.24
CA ASN A 21 -22.07 10.20 -5.79
C ASN A 21 -21.15 9.77 -4.65
N ALA A 22 -20.88 8.47 -4.55
CA ALA A 22 -19.79 7.98 -3.72
C ALA A 22 -18.47 8.31 -4.45
N GLU A 23 -17.79 9.38 -4.03
CA GLU A 23 -16.44 9.68 -4.50
C GLU A 23 -15.55 8.46 -4.16
N PRO A 24 -14.98 7.76 -5.13
CA PRO A 24 -14.08 6.67 -4.83
C PRO A 24 -12.86 7.25 -4.11
N HIS A 25 -12.74 7.01 -2.80
CA HIS A 25 -11.57 7.37 -2.01
C HIS A 25 -10.39 6.48 -2.42
N ASN A 26 -9.84 6.73 -3.61
CA ASN A 26 -8.58 6.17 -4.06
C ASN A 26 -7.45 6.95 -3.39
N SER A 27 -7.13 6.58 -2.15
CA SER A 27 -6.00 7.11 -1.38
C SER A 27 -4.63 6.71 -1.94
N ARG A 28 -4.55 6.12 -3.14
CA ARG A 28 -3.28 5.81 -3.78
C ARG A 28 -2.70 7.08 -4.39
N LYS A 29 -1.92 7.82 -3.59
CA LYS A 29 -1.06 8.87 -4.13
C LYS A 29 0.05 8.21 -4.95
N PHE A 30 -0.05 8.33 -6.27
CA PHE A 30 1.03 7.91 -7.16
C PHE A 30 2.10 9.01 -7.16
N VAL A 31 3.29 8.69 -6.69
CA VAL A 31 4.45 9.58 -6.85
C VAL A 31 4.90 9.49 -8.30
N ASN A 32 4.96 10.64 -8.97
CA ASN A 32 5.35 10.73 -10.36
C ASN A 32 6.83 10.34 -10.51
N ALA A 33 7.15 9.43 -11.43
CA ALA A 33 8.49 8.87 -11.63
C ALA A 33 9.58 9.94 -11.85
N ASN A 34 9.19 11.08 -12.40
CA ASN A 34 10.03 12.20 -12.79
C ASN A 34 10.43 13.05 -11.57
N GLN A 35 9.72 12.91 -10.45
CA GLN A 35 10.04 13.54 -9.17
C GLN A 35 10.98 12.68 -8.30
N LEU A 36 11.25 11.43 -8.70
CA LEU A 36 12.22 10.59 -8.01
C LEU A 36 13.64 10.98 -8.44
N THR A 37 14.23 11.94 -7.72
CA THR A 37 15.64 12.29 -7.85
C THR A 37 16.54 11.10 -7.50
N GLN A 38 17.72 11.08 -8.14
CA GLN A 38 18.73 10.02 -8.21
C GLN A 38 19.21 9.40 -6.88
N HIS A 39 18.77 9.93 -5.73
CA HIS A 39 19.17 9.51 -4.38
C HIS A 39 18.07 8.81 -3.57
N GLN A 40 16.88 8.58 -4.14
CA GLN A 40 15.85 7.84 -3.41
C GLN A 40 16.21 6.36 -3.30
N THR A 41 16.21 5.90 -2.06
CA THR A 41 16.35 4.49 -1.71
C THR A 41 15.10 3.77 -2.23
N THR A 42 15.30 2.78 -3.09
CA THR A 42 14.23 2.02 -3.76
C THR A 42 14.55 0.53 -3.70
N CYS A 43 13.50 -0.31 -3.72
CA CYS A 43 13.67 -1.74 -3.93
C CYS A 43 13.48 -2.08 -5.40
N TRP A 44 14.30 -3.00 -5.90
CA TRP A 44 14.25 -3.46 -7.29
C TRP A 44 13.73 -4.88 -7.35
N TYR A 45 12.83 -5.14 -8.30
CA TYR A 45 12.36 -6.49 -8.63
C TYR A 45 11.85 -6.49 -10.07
N ASP A 46 12.26 -7.48 -10.87
CA ASP A 46 11.79 -7.65 -12.26
C ASP A 46 11.92 -6.35 -13.11
N ASP A 47 13.12 -5.75 -13.07
CA ASP A 47 13.47 -4.47 -13.73
C ASP A 47 12.58 -3.26 -13.38
N LYS A 48 11.77 -3.39 -12.32
CA LYS A 48 10.90 -2.32 -11.81
C LYS A 48 11.42 -1.77 -10.48
N ARG A 49 11.22 -0.48 -10.30
CA ARG A 49 11.52 0.25 -9.05
C ARG A 49 10.28 0.32 -8.18
N PHE A 50 10.45 0.07 -6.90
CA PHE A 50 9.40 0.12 -5.89
C PHE A 50 9.80 1.08 -4.76
N SER A 51 8.84 1.89 -4.33
CA SER A 51 8.99 2.79 -3.19
C SER A 51 8.82 2.04 -1.87
N GLU A 52 9.16 2.70 -0.76
CA GLU A 52 8.80 2.23 0.57
C GLU A 52 7.30 1.94 0.67
N GLY A 53 6.94 0.88 1.39
CA GLY A 53 5.55 0.42 1.56
C GLY A 53 5.05 -0.51 0.45
N ALA A 54 5.80 -0.66 -0.65
CA ALA A 54 5.40 -1.55 -1.74
C ALA A 54 5.40 -3.02 -1.30
N LEU A 55 4.38 -3.76 -1.75
CA LEU A 55 4.24 -5.20 -1.52
C LEU A 55 4.37 -5.96 -2.84
N ILE A 56 5.19 -7.01 -2.86
CA ILE A 56 5.27 -7.97 -3.97
C ILE A 56 5.07 -9.39 -3.44
N SER A 57 4.46 -10.25 -4.25
CA SER A 57 4.34 -11.68 -3.96
C SER A 57 5.35 -12.44 -4.78
N VAL A 58 6.26 -13.16 -4.11
CA VAL A 58 7.27 -14.00 -4.74
C VAL A 58 7.06 -15.43 -4.28
N LYS A 59 6.54 -16.28 -5.18
CA LYS A 59 6.13 -17.65 -4.89
C LYS A 59 5.14 -17.70 -3.72
N THR A 60 5.55 -18.25 -2.58
CA THR A 60 4.73 -18.45 -1.36
C THR A 60 4.96 -17.36 -0.31
N PHE A 61 5.71 -16.31 -0.62
CA PHE A 61 6.05 -15.27 0.36
C PHE A 61 5.71 -13.88 -0.16
N THR A 62 5.24 -13.02 0.74
CA THR A 62 5.07 -11.60 0.49
C THR A 62 6.30 -10.85 0.97
N LEU A 63 6.84 -9.99 0.12
CA LEU A 63 7.94 -9.09 0.44
C LEU A 63 7.39 -7.65 0.53
N LEU A 64 7.89 -6.92 1.53
CA LEU A 64 7.64 -5.51 1.76
C LEU A 64 8.93 -4.73 1.48
N CYS A 65 8.86 -3.68 0.67
CA CYS A 65 9.97 -2.73 0.55
C CYS A 65 9.93 -1.78 1.74
N SER A 66 10.90 -1.87 2.65
CA SER A 66 10.96 -1.02 3.84
C SER A 66 12.41 -0.80 4.30
N ALA A 67 12.60 0.07 5.30
CA ALA A 67 13.90 0.41 5.84
C ALA A 67 14.69 -0.84 6.23
N LYS A 68 15.94 -0.94 5.76
CA LYS A 68 16.86 -2.04 6.08
C LYS A 68 17.08 -2.16 7.58
N ASN A 69 17.16 -1.02 8.27
CA ASN A 69 17.29 -0.93 9.71
C ASN A 69 16.02 -0.28 10.27
N PRO A 70 15.31 -0.92 11.22
CA PRO A 70 14.07 -0.39 11.77
C PRO A 70 14.26 0.93 12.53
N ASN A 71 15.48 1.23 12.95
CA ASN A 71 15.81 2.44 13.73
C ASN A 71 16.23 3.63 12.84
N GLN A 72 16.22 3.49 11.52
CA GLN A 72 16.66 4.53 10.59
C GLN A 72 15.53 4.97 9.67
N THR A 73 15.05 6.20 9.84
CA THR A 73 13.95 6.77 9.02
C THR A 73 14.40 7.12 7.60
N SER A 74 15.64 7.54 7.41
CA SER A 74 16.21 7.91 6.10
C SER A 74 17.22 6.88 5.58
N GLY A 75 17.07 5.62 6.02
CA GLY A 75 17.99 4.54 5.68
C GLY A 75 17.78 3.96 4.27
N ALA A 76 18.70 3.07 3.87
CA ALA A 76 18.51 2.27 2.66
C ALA A 76 17.27 1.37 2.80
N LEU A 77 16.53 1.16 1.69
CA LEU A 77 15.42 0.21 1.64
C LEU A 77 15.90 -1.18 1.25
N MET A 78 15.16 -2.20 1.68
CA MET A 78 15.41 -3.60 1.36
C MET A 78 14.08 -4.37 1.28
N TRP A 79 14.04 -5.45 0.50
CA TRP A 79 12.93 -6.39 0.55
C TRP A 79 12.97 -7.18 1.87
N LEU A 80 11.94 -6.99 2.69
CA LEU A 80 11.74 -7.69 3.95
C LEU A 80 10.59 -8.68 3.83
N LYS A 81 10.79 -9.90 4.33
CA LYS A 81 9.76 -10.93 4.32
C LYS A 81 8.68 -10.61 5.34
N LEU A 82 7.42 -10.79 4.95
CA LEU A 82 6.30 -10.81 5.89
C LEU A 82 6.04 -12.23 6.38
N ASN A 83 5.70 -12.37 7.66
CA ASN A 83 5.15 -13.60 8.19
C ASN A 83 3.65 -13.74 7.84
N GLU A 84 3.03 -14.85 8.22
CA GLU A 84 1.61 -15.13 7.96
C GLU A 84 0.66 -14.11 8.62
N GLN A 85 1.09 -13.46 9.69
CA GLN A 85 0.37 -12.41 10.40
C GLN A 85 0.63 -11.00 9.82
N GLY A 86 1.34 -10.88 8.70
CA GLY A 86 1.68 -9.60 8.07
C GLY A 86 2.77 -8.79 8.78
N LYS A 87 3.50 -9.39 9.73
CA LYS A 87 4.60 -8.76 10.46
C LYS A 87 5.92 -8.93 9.71
N ILE A 88 6.73 -7.87 9.72
CA ILE A 88 8.06 -7.82 9.12
C ILE A 88 9.04 -8.74 9.87
N ILE A 89 9.75 -9.60 9.13
CA ILE A 89 10.86 -10.41 9.62
C ILE A 89 12.17 -9.81 9.12
N TYR A 90 12.97 -9.26 10.03
CA TYR A 90 14.32 -8.78 9.71
C TYR A 90 15.33 -9.93 9.67
N PRO A 91 16.26 -9.95 8.69
CA PRO A 91 17.31 -10.96 8.64
C PRO A 91 18.24 -10.80 9.86
N LYS A 92 18.56 -11.93 10.52
CA LYS A 92 19.54 -11.95 11.60
C LYS A 92 20.93 -11.82 10.99
N GLN A 93 21.81 -11.05 11.63
CA GLN A 93 23.20 -10.98 11.19
C GLN A 93 23.86 -12.37 11.31
N PRO A 94 24.63 -12.81 10.30
CA PRO A 94 25.36 -14.06 10.39
C PRO A 94 26.38 -13.98 11.53
N LYS A 95 26.58 -15.08 12.25
CA LYS A 95 27.66 -15.18 13.24
C LYS A 95 29.00 -15.01 12.52
N LYS A 96 29.87 -14.15 13.05
CA LYS A 96 31.23 -13.95 12.52
C LYS A 96 31.98 -15.28 12.58
N ILE A 97 32.47 -15.77 11.45
CA ILE A 97 33.36 -16.93 11.42
C ILE A 97 34.75 -16.42 11.78
N THR A 98 35.27 -16.85 12.93
CA THR A 98 36.68 -16.62 13.29
C THR A 98 37.47 -17.82 12.76
N VAL A 99 38.37 -17.58 11.82
CA VAL A 99 39.37 -18.56 11.41
C VAL A 99 40.55 -18.41 12.35
N ASN A 100 40.92 -19.49 13.04
CA ASN A 100 42.07 -19.56 13.95
C ASN A 100 43.28 -20.13 13.20
#